data_AF-A0A183FSM9-F1
#
_entry.id   AF-A0A183FSM9-F1
#
_cell.length_a   1.000
_cell.length_b   1.000
_cell.length_c   1.000
_cell.angle_alpha   90.00
_cell.angle_beta   90.00
_cell.angle_gamma   90.00
#
_symmetry.space_group_name_H-M   'P 1'
#
loop_
_entity.id
_entity.type
_entity.pdbx_description
1 polymer ?
#
loop_
_entity_poly.entity_id
_entity_poly.type
_entity_poly.pdbx_seq_one_letter_code
_entity_poly.pdbx_strand_id
1 'polypeptide(L)'
;MIADCRVKVGHSYVSSDEEEEEVTAPINKSLTLHTARSTLFTPNMKDLDLHQPTHMDDVKTMLKKFKKLRKEEPHAPSLDITGIDLDDVYERAGVLAQSEKIKQTMEALEKNLNK
;
A
#
# COMPACT_ATOMS: atom_id res chain seq x y z
N MET A 1 34.22 -15.15 26.13
CA MET A 1 33.09 -14.54 26.86
C MET A 1 32.92 -13.12 26.34
N ILE A 2 31.95 -12.90 25.44
CA ILE A 2 31.68 -11.57 24.91
C ILE A 2 30.75 -10.91 25.92
N ALA A 3 31.24 -9.86 26.58
CA ALA A 3 30.45 -9.09 27.52
C ALA A 3 29.28 -8.41 26.79
N ASP A 4 28.09 -8.49 27.38
CA ASP A 4 26.86 -7.90 26.86
C ASP A 4 26.97 -6.36 26.87
N CYS A 5 27.00 -5.76 25.69
CA CYS A 5 27.15 -4.31 25.50
C CYS A 5 25.93 -3.52 25.96
N ARG A 6 24.79 -4.18 26.25
CA ARG A 6 23.51 -3.55 26.63
C ARG A 6 23.56 -2.76 27.94
N VAL A 7 24.53 -3.04 28.82
CA VAL A 7 24.60 -2.42 30.15
C VAL A 7 25.07 -0.95 30.10
N LYS A 8 25.74 -0.50 29.03
CA LYS A 8 26.38 0.83 28.98
C LYS A 8 25.51 1.96 28.45
N VAL A 9 24.33 1.68 27.92
CA VAL A 9 23.48 2.70 27.31
C VAL A 9 22.08 2.48 27.83
N GLY A 10 21.67 3.26 28.83
CA GLY A 10 20.37 3.18 29.50
C GLY A 10 19.20 3.57 28.60
N HIS A 11 19.01 2.83 27.52
CA HIS A 11 17.92 2.98 26.58
C HIS A 11 16.98 1.78 26.69
N SER A 12 15.71 2.06 27.01
CA SER A 12 14.60 1.12 26.81
C SER A 12 14.36 1.01 25.31
N TYR A 13 14.95 0.01 24.66
CA TYR A 13 14.60 -0.33 23.29
C TYR A 13 13.40 -1.26 23.29
N VAL A 14 12.30 -0.79 22.71
CA VAL A 14 11.19 -1.65 22.24
C VAL A 14 11.70 -2.40 21.01
N SER A 15 11.39 -3.70 20.92
CA SER A 15 11.82 -4.57 19.82
C SER A 15 10.96 -4.33 18.59
N SER A 16 11.58 -4.29 17.41
CA SER A 16 10.94 -4.03 16.10
C SER A 16 9.95 -5.12 15.63
N ASP A 17 9.70 -6.15 16.44
CA ASP A 17 8.72 -7.23 16.17
C ASP A 17 7.35 -6.98 16.83
N GLU A 18 7.16 -5.85 17.53
CA GLU A 18 5.91 -5.49 18.22
C GLU A 18 5.07 -4.41 17.50
N GLU A 19 5.24 -4.24 16.18
CA GLU A 19 4.37 -3.38 15.37
C GLU A 19 3.10 -4.18 14.99
N GLU A 20 2.16 -4.28 15.92
CA GLU A 20 0.80 -4.78 15.67
C GLU A 20 0.01 -3.78 14.79
N GLU A 21 -0.37 -4.26 13.61
CA GLU A 21 -1.65 -3.99 12.92
C GLU A 21 -2.10 -2.52 12.79
N GLU A 22 -1.59 -1.81 11.78
CA GLU A 22 -2.33 -0.68 11.18
C GLU A 22 -2.22 -0.68 9.65
N VAL A 23 -2.93 -1.59 9.00
CA VAL A 23 -3.13 -1.58 7.53
C VAL A 23 -4.61 -1.48 7.19
N THR A 24 -5.26 -0.40 7.64
CA THR A 24 -6.64 -0.08 7.22
C THR A 24 -6.82 1.37 6.76
N ALA A 25 -5.76 2.02 6.28
CA ALA A 25 -5.91 3.30 5.59
C ALA A 25 -6.28 3.07 4.11
N PRO A 26 -7.35 3.68 3.58
CA PRO A 26 -7.63 3.66 2.15
C PRO A 26 -6.46 4.32 1.40
N ILE A 27 -6.09 3.74 0.25
CA ILE A 27 -4.98 4.22 -0.58
C ILE A 27 -5.40 5.54 -1.24
N ASN A 28 -5.23 6.64 -0.51
CA ASN A 28 -5.46 7.99 -1.01
C ASN A 28 -4.17 8.47 -1.68
N LYS A 29 -4.28 9.16 -2.81
CA LYS A 29 -3.19 9.79 -3.58
C LYS A 29 -2.28 10.74 -2.77
N SER A 30 -2.68 11.09 -1.54
CA SER A 30 -1.92 11.92 -0.61
C SER A 30 -0.83 11.16 0.18
N LEU A 31 -0.82 9.82 0.14
CA LEU A 31 0.10 9.01 0.94
C LEU A 31 1.54 8.96 0.39
N THR A 32 1.76 9.22 -0.91
CA THR A 32 3.09 8.99 -1.54
C THR A 32 4.17 10.03 -1.20
N LEU A 33 3.80 11.25 -0.78
CA LEU A 33 4.77 12.32 -0.51
C LEU A 33 5.38 12.27 0.90
N HIS A 34 4.70 11.64 1.86
CA HIS A 34 5.16 11.54 3.25
C HIS A 34 5.70 10.16 3.63
N THR A 35 5.43 9.12 2.84
CA THR A 35 5.85 7.73 3.11
C THR A 35 7.22 7.39 2.55
N ALA A 36 7.69 8.07 1.50
CA ALA A 36 9.02 7.85 0.93
C ALA A 36 10.14 8.53 1.72
N ARG A 37 10.02 8.68 3.04
CA ARG A 37 11.05 9.24 3.92
C ARG A 37 11.69 8.09 4.68
N SER A 38 13.01 8.00 4.68
CA SER A 38 13.68 6.98 5.51
C SER A 38 13.46 7.28 7.00
N THR A 39 13.68 6.27 7.84
CA THR A 39 13.61 6.40 9.31
C THR A 39 14.62 7.41 9.88
N LEU A 40 15.60 7.85 9.09
CA LEU A 40 16.60 8.87 9.43
C LEU A 40 16.29 10.25 8.86
N PHE A 41 15.08 10.48 8.35
CA PHE A 41 14.71 11.73 7.69
C PHE A 41 14.94 12.95 8.60
N THR A 42 15.62 13.96 8.05
CA THR A 42 15.75 15.28 8.66
C THR A 42 15.24 16.37 7.71
N PRO A 43 14.62 17.46 8.19
CA PRO A 43 14.01 18.49 7.33
C PRO A 43 14.96 19.15 6.34
N ASN A 44 16.27 19.16 6.63
CA ASN A 44 17.31 19.76 5.81
C ASN A 44 18.01 18.76 4.87
N MET A 45 17.56 17.50 4.83
CA MET A 45 18.12 16.45 4.00
C MET A 45 17.06 15.91 3.04
N LYS A 46 17.41 15.82 1.75
CA LYS A 46 16.56 15.15 0.76
C LYS A 46 16.72 13.65 0.90
N ASP A 47 16.04 13.10 1.90
CA ASP A 47 16.06 11.69 2.23
C ASP A 47 14.82 11.00 1.66
N LEU A 48 15.00 10.47 0.44
CA LEU A 48 13.97 9.74 -0.28
C LEU A 48 14.29 8.26 -0.21
N ASP A 49 13.37 7.50 0.38
CA ASP A 49 13.39 6.05 0.32
C ASP A 49 13.01 5.61 -1.11
N LEU A 50 14.02 5.16 -1.87
CA LEU A 50 13.84 4.67 -3.23
C LEU A 50 13.32 3.23 -3.29
N HIS A 51 13.18 2.55 -2.15
CA HIS A 51 12.52 1.25 -2.08
C HIS A 51 11.00 1.38 -2.13
N GLN A 52 10.46 2.59 -1.91
CA GLN A 52 9.03 2.85 -2.00
C GLN A 52 8.67 3.73 -3.22
N PRO A 53 7.49 3.51 -3.83
CA PRO A 53 7.00 4.37 -4.89
C PRO A 53 6.80 5.81 -4.39
N THR A 54 7.61 6.74 -4.91
CA THR A 54 7.50 8.18 -4.60
C THR A 54 6.29 8.83 -5.27
N HIS A 55 5.72 8.17 -6.28
CA HIS A 55 4.55 8.61 -7.01
C HIS A 55 3.75 7.42 -7.54
N MET A 56 2.43 7.52 -7.48
CA MET A 56 1.50 6.60 -8.15
C MET A 56 0.94 7.30 -9.38
N ASP A 57 1.14 6.71 -10.55
CA ASP A 57 0.56 7.20 -11.81
C ASP A 57 -0.97 7.08 -11.80
N ASP A 58 -1.67 8.00 -12.47
CA ASP A 58 -3.08 7.81 -12.77
C ASP A 58 -3.30 6.58 -13.68
N VAL A 59 -4.46 5.93 -13.53
CA VAL A 59 -4.85 4.72 -14.29
C VAL A 59 -4.68 4.92 -15.81
N LYS A 60 -5.03 6.09 -16.33
CA LYS A 60 -4.88 6.43 -17.76
C LYS A 60 -3.41 6.42 -18.20
N THR A 61 -2.51 6.89 -17.35
CA THR A 61 -1.07 6.92 -17.61
C THR A 61 -0.49 5.51 -17.51
N MET A 62 -0.88 4.73 -16.51
CA MET A 62 -0.49 3.32 -16.39
C MET A 62 -0.91 2.51 -17.62
N LEU A 63 -2.15 2.68 -18.10
CA LEU A 63 -2.64 1.98 -19.29
C LEU A 63 -1.85 2.36 -20.56
N LYS A 64 -1.45 3.63 -20.70
CA LYS A 64 -0.59 4.07 -21.81
C LYS A 64 0.79 3.41 -21.74
N LYS A 65 1.40 3.36 -20.55
CA LYS A 65 2.69 2.70 -20.32
C LYS A 65 2.61 1.21 -20.65
N PHE A 66 1.58 0.52 -20.16
CA PHE A 66 1.33 -0.89 -20.48
C PHE A 66 1.24 -1.14 -21.99
N LYS A 67 0.43 -0.35 -22.71
CA LYS A 67 0.30 -0.48 -24.19
C LYS A 67 1.61 -0.25 -24.93
N LYS A 68 2.47 0.65 -24.42
CA LYS A 68 3.80 0.90 -24.99
C LYS A 68 4.71 -0.30 -24.74
N LEU A 69 4.79 -0.76 -23.49
CA LEU A 69 5.60 -1.92 -23.10
C LEU A 69 5.22 -3.17 -23.89
N ARG A 70 3.92 -3.44 -24.08
CA ARG A 70 3.46 -4.58 -24.88
C ARG A 70 3.87 -4.55 -26.35
N LYS A 71 4.18 -3.37 -26.89
CA LYS A 71 4.69 -3.22 -28.27
C LYS A 71 6.20 -3.42 -28.32
N GLU A 72 6.92 -2.96 -27.31
CA GLU A 72 8.37 -3.04 -27.23
C GLU A 72 8.83 -4.46 -26.83
N GLU A 73 8.11 -5.10 -25.92
CA GLU A 73 8.43 -6.43 -25.38
C GLU A 73 7.20 -7.36 -25.45
N PRO A 74 6.79 -7.81 -26.65
CA PRO A 74 5.58 -8.61 -26.82
C PRO A 74 5.66 -10.02 -26.19
N HIS A 75 6.87 -10.49 -25.86
CA HIS A 75 7.11 -11.82 -25.29
C HIS A 75 7.28 -11.79 -23.77
N ALA A 76 7.19 -10.63 -23.12
CA ALA A 76 7.34 -10.52 -21.68
C ALA A 76 6.13 -11.17 -20.96
N PRO A 77 6.33 -12.24 -20.16
CA PRO A 77 5.22 -12.93 -19.48
C PRO A 77 4.49 -12.03 -18.48
N SER A 78 5.18 -11.04 -17.90
CA SER A 78 4.60 -10.06 -16.99
C SER A 78 3.59 -9.12 -17.65
N LEU A 79 3.59 -9.02 -18.99
CA LEU A 79 2.66 -8.21 -19.76
C LEU A 79 1.52 -9.04 -20.36
N ASP A 80 1.56 -10.36 -20.21
CA ASP A 80 0.49 -11.24 -20.63
C ASP A 80 -0.65 -11.20 -19.61
N ILE A 81 -1.77 -10.60 -20.03
CA ILE A 81 -3.00 -10.52 -19.24
C ILE A 81 -4.06 -11.49 -19.77
N THR A 82 -3.69 -12.40 -20.66
CA THR A 82 -4.61 -13.39 -21.22
C THR A 82 -5.13 -14.28 -20.10
N GLY A 83 -6.45 -14.43 -20.02
CA GLY A 83 -7.09 -15.20 -18.95
C GLY A 83 -7.23 -14.46 -17.62
N ILE A 84 -6.87 -13.17 -17.54
CA ILE A 84 -7.29 -12.30 -16.44
C ILE A 84 -8.61 -11.67 -16.85
N ASP A 85 -9.70 -12.09 -16.21
CA ASP A 85 -10.99 -11.44 -16.37
C ASP A 85 -11.21 -10.33 -15.32
N LEU A 86 -12.31 -9.58 -15.49
CA LEU A 86 -12.62 -8.47 -14.59
C LEU A 86 -13.08 -8.97 -13.21
N ASP A 87 -13.72 -10.14 -13.16
CA ASP A 87 -14.28 -10.71 -11.95
C ASP A 87 -13.14 -11.21 -11.03
N ASP A 88 -12.13 -11.88 -11.59
CA ASP A 88 -10.87 -12.27 -10.96
C ASP A 88 -10.13 -11.07 -10.37
N VAL A 89 -10.19 -9.92 -11.05
CA VAL A 89 -9.57 -8.68 -10.55
C VAL A 89 -10.35 -8.15 -9.37
N TYR A 90 -11.69 -8.14 -9.42
CA TYR A 90 -12.52 -7.70 -8.30
C TYR A 90 -12.44 -8.61 -7.09
N GLU A 91 -12.37 -9.92 -7.30
CA GLU A 91 -12.18 -10.90 -6.23
C GLU A 91 -10.83 -10.70 -5.55
N ARG A 92 -9.73 -10.64 -6.31
CA ARG A 92 -8.38 -10.42 -5.77
C ARG A 92 -8.21 -9.07 -5.11
N ALA A 93 -8.86 -8.03 -5.62
CA ALA A 93 -8.84 -6.71 -5.02
C ALA A 93 -9.76 -6.59 -3.78
N GLY A 94 -10.53 -7.64 -3.44
CA GLY A 94 -11.46 -7.64 -2.31
C GLY A 94 -12.62 -6.65 -2.47
N VAL A 95 -12.92 -6.21 -3.70
CA VAL A 95 -13.92 -5.17 -3.98
C VAL A 95 -15.32 -5.66 -3.63
N LEU A 96 -15.62 -6.94 -3.91
CA LEU A 96 -16.90 -7.56 -3.54
C LEU A 96 -17.12 -7.51 -2.03
N ALA A 97 -16.12 -7.87 -1.23
CA ALA A 97 -16.19 -7.81 0.23
C ALA A 97 -16.35 -6.38 0.75
N GLN A 98 -15.68 -5.40 0.15
CA GLN A 98 -15.86 -3.99 0.51
C GLN A 98 -17.28 -3.50 0.18
N SER A 99 -17.81 -3.87 -0.98
CA SER A 99 -19.15 -3.46 -1.41
C SER A 99 -20.25 -4.01 -0.49
N GLU A 100 -20.10 -5.27 -0.04
CA GLU A 100 -21.02 -5.89 0.91
C GLU A 100 -20.95 -5.22 2.29
N LYS A 101 -19.74 -4.91 2.77
CA LYS A 101 -19.55 -4.18 4.03
C LYS A 101 -20.20 -2.80 3.98
N ILE A 102 -20.04 -2.06 2.88
CA ILE A 102 -20.70 -0.76 2.67
C ILE A 102 -22.21 -0.90 2.72
N LYS A 103 -22.78 -1.89 2.03
CA LYS A 103 -24.23 -2.17 2.02
C LYS A 103 -24.76 -2.45 3.43
N GLN A 104 -24.09 -3.33 4.18
CA GLN A 104 -24.48 -3.65 5.57
C GLN A 104 -24.43 -2.41 6.47
N THR A 105 -23.43 -1.54 6.26
CA THR A 105 -23.28 -0.30 7.04
C THR A 105 -24.42 0.68 6.73
N MET A 106 -24.83 0.81 5.46
CA MET A 106 -25.96 1.64 5.08
C MET A 106 -27.28 1.13 5.66
N GLU A 107 -27.55 -0.17 5.58
CA GLU A 107 -28.76 -0.78 6.16
C GLU A 107 -28.84 -0.59 7.69
N ALA A 108 -27.69 -0.65 8.38
CA ALA A 108 -27.62 -0.37 9.81
C ALA A 108 -27.91 1.11 10.13
N LEU A 109 -27.43 2.04 9.31
CA LEU A 109 -27.72 3.47 9.47
C LEU A 109 -29.20 3.78 9.25
N GLU A 110 -29.83 3.22 8.21
CA GLU A 110 -31.26 3.39 7.93
C GLU A 110 -32.14 2.87 9.07
N LYS A 111 -31.79 1.71 9.66
CA LYS A 111 -32.49 1.17 10.83
C LYS A 111 -32.39 2.05 12.09
N ASN A 112 -31.30 2.81 12.24
CA ASN A 112 -31.14 3.75 13.35
C ASN A 112 -31.84 5.08 13.08
N LEU A 113 -31.99 5.49 11.83
CA LEU A 113 -32.70 6.71 11.44
C LEU A 113 -34.24 6.57 11.54
N ASN A 114 -34.75 5.35 11.37
CA ASN A 114 -36.19 5.04 11.44
C ASN A 114 -36.67 4.65 12.85
N LYS A 115 -35.87 4.93 13.89
CA LYS A 115 -36.22 4.79 15.31
C LYS A 115 -36.41 6.17 15.93
#